data_AF-M0FSR9-F1
#
_entry.id   AF-M0FSR9-F1
#
_cell.length_a   1.000
_cell.length_b   1.000
_cell.length_c   1.000
_cell.angle_alpha   90.00
_cell.angle_beta   90.00
_cell.angle_gamma   90.00
#
_symmetry.space_group_name_H-M   'P 1'
#
loop_
_entity.id
_entity.type
_entity.pdbx_description
1 polymer ?
#
loop_
_entity_poly.entity_id
_entity_poly.type
_entity_poly.pdbx_seq_one_letter_code
_entity_poly.pdbx_strand_id
1 'polypeptide(L)' 'MAVPGQFVFDCPECSVEVCVDAGIRERILDDGCVLCASPVETDAFDPHPRKS' A
#
# COMPACT_ATOMS: atom_id res chain seq x y z
N MET A 1 14.59 1.62 -9.81
CA MET A 1 15.40 1.27 -8.62
C MET A 1 14.38 1.26 -7.49
N ALA A 2 14.33 0.24 -6.64
CA ALA A 2 13.42 0.30 -5.50
C ALA A 2 13.90 1.45 -4.59
N VAL A 3 13.04 2.43 -4.36
CA VAL A 3 13.37 3.54 -3.45
C VAL A 3 13.23 2.98 -2.04
N PRO A 4 14.29 2.97 -1.23
CA PRO A 4 14.23 2.42 0.12
C PRO A 4 13.16 3.16 0.94
N GLY A 5 12.28 2.41 1.59
CA GLY A 5 11.16 2.98 2.37
C GLY A 5 9.93 3.36 1.55
N GLN A 6 9.80 2.87 0.30
CA GLN A 6 8.57 2.95 -0.49
C GLN A 6 7.96 1.55 -0.64
N PHE A 7 6.63 1.51 -0.59
CA PHE A 7 5.80 0.32 -0.78
C PHE A 7 4.77 0.61 -1.87
N VAL A 8 4.38 -0.41 -2.62
CA VAL A 8 3.21 -0.34 -3.49
C VAL A 8 2.03 -0.89 -2.72
N PHE A 9 1.07 -0.03 -2.41
CA PHE A 9 -0.20 -0.44 -1.86
C PHE A 9 -1.12 -0.88 -3.01
N ASP A 10 -1.62 -2.10 -2.96
CA ASP A 10 -2.68 -2.64 -3.83
C ASP A 10 -3.87 -3.06 -2.94
N CYS A 11 -4.99 -2.36 -3.07
CA CYS A 11 -6.17 -2.69 -2.28
C CYS A 11 -6.93 -3.89 -2.90
N PRO A 12 -7.13 -5.00 -2.17
CA PRO A 12 -7.81 -6.18 -2.72
C PRO A 12 -9.29 -5.94 -3.04
N GLU A 13 -9.89 -4.88 -2.47
CA GLU A 13 -11.33 -4.62 -2.58
C GLU A 13 -11.69 -3.65 -3.70
N CYS A 14 -10.88 -2.59 -3.89
CA CYS A 14 -11.14 -1.58 -4.91
C CYS A 14 -10.08 -1.54 -6.01
N SER A 15 -9.05 -2.40 -5.94
CA SER A 15 -7.95 -2.51 -6.90
C SER A 15 -7.24 -1.17 -7.18
N VAL A 16 -7.18 -0.30 -6.16
CA VAL A 16 -6.34 0.90 -6.23
C VAL A 16 -4.89 0.51 -5.97
N GLU A 17 -4.02 0.90 -6.90
CA GLU A 17 -2.58 0.75 -6.77
C GLU A 17 -1.91 2.13 -6.58
N VAL A 18 -1.12 2.31 -5.53
CA VAL A 18 -0.41 3.57 -5.27
C VAL A 18 0.89 3.35 -4.51
N CYS A 19 1.93 4.11 -4.87
CA CYS A 19 3.18 4.12 -4.11
C CYS A 19 3.04 4.97 -2.84
N VAL A 20 3.40 4.39 -1.70
CA VAL A 20 3.31 5.00 -0.38
C VAL A 20 4.62 4.84 0.38
N ASP A 21 4.93 5.79 1.25
CA ASP A 21 6.00 5.63 2.23
C ASP A 21 5.57 4.81 3.46
N ALA A 22 6.53 4.51 4.33
CA ALA A 22 6.29 3.76 5.56
C ALA A 22 5.21 4.40 6.46
N GLY A 23 5.18 5.73 6.60
CA GLY A 23 4.22 6.42 7.44
C GLY A 23 2.80 6.36 6.87
N ILE A 24 2.64 6.49 5.55
CA ILE A 24 1.35 6.30 4.89
C ILE A 24 0.91 4.83 4.97
N ARG A 25 1.83 3.87 4.81
CA ARG A 25 1.55 2.44 5.00
C ARG A 25 1.01 2.14 6.40
N GLU A 26 1.66 2.64 7.45
CA GLU A 26 1.19 2.46 8.83
C GLU A 26 -0.22 3.03 9.02
N ARG A 27 -0.51 4.18 8.43
CA ARG A 27 -1.83 4.79 8.53
C ARG A 27 -2.92 4.02 7.79
N ILE A 28 -2.60 3.46 6.63
CA ILE A 28 -3.54 2.60 5.87
C ILE A 28 -3.79 1.28 6.63
N LEU A 29 -2.80 0.74 7.35
CA LEU A 29 -2.99 -0.46 8.18
C LEU A 29 -3.88 -0.19 9.40
N ASP A 30 -3.84 1.02 9.95
CA ASP A 30 -4.65 1.41 11.12
C ASP A 30 -6.08 1.79 10.72
N ASP A 31 -6.25 2.62 9.68
CA ASP A 31 -7.52 3.23 9.29
C ASP A 31 -8.25 2.44 8.17
N GLY A 32 -7.51 1.61 7.43
CA GLY A 32 -7.98 0.92 6.23
C GLY A 32 -7.66 1.68 4.93
N CYS A 33 -8.18 1.17 3.81
CA CYS A 33 -7.96 1.78 2.51
C CYS A 33 -8.51 3.21 2.45
N VAL A 34 -7.71 4.18 2.00
CA VAL A 34 -8.12 5.60 1.90
C VAL A 34 -9.26 5.87 0.93
N LEU A 35 -9.60 4.94 0.04
CA LEU A 35 -10.67 5.10 -0.95
C LEU A 35 -11.96 4.39 -0.56
N CYS A 36 -11.87 3.13 -0.12
CA CYS A 36 -13.05 2.32 0.19
C CYS A 36 -13.26 2.08 1.69
N ALA A 37 -12.33 2.52 2.55
CA ALA A 37 -12.30 2.28 3.99
C ALA A 37 -12.34 0.79 4.39
N SER A 38 -12.07 -0.11 3.46
CA SER A 38 -12.01 -1.54 3.77
C SER A 38 -10.75 -1.84 4.58
N PRO A 39 -10.82 -2.72 5.59
CA PRO A 39 -9.63 -3.17 6.31
C PRO A 39 -8.63 -3.81 5.35
N VAL A 40 -7.36 -3.50 5.53
CA VAL A 40 -6.27 -4.07 4.73
C VAL A 40 -5.15 -4.55 5.63
N GLU A 41 -4.48 -5.59 5.18
CA GLU A 41 -3.40 -6.25 5.90
C GLU A 41 -2.04 -5.92 5.25
N THR A 42 -0.94 -6.30 5.89
CA THR A 42 0.41 -6.04 5.36
C THR A 42 0.69 -6.68 4.01
N ASP A 43 -0.07 -7.71 3.63
CA ASP A 43 0.02 -8.40 2.33
C ASP A 43 -0.43 -7.51 1.15
N ALA A 44 -1.25 -6.48 1.43
CA ALA A 44 -1.65 -5.46 0.46
C ALA A 44 -0.50 -4.50 0.07
N PHE A 45 0.72 -4.71 0.57
CA PHE A 45 1.87 -3.84 0.34
C PHE A 45 3.07 -4.60 -0.21
N ASP A 46 3.46 -4.29 -1.45
CA ASP A 46 4.68 -4.84 -2.06
C ASP A 46 5.90 -3.94 -1.79
N PRO A 47 6.99 -4.45 -1.18
CA PRO A 47 8.21 -3.68 -0.93
C PRO A 47 9.08 -3.46 -2.18
N HIS A 48 8.72 -4.04 -3.32
CA HIS A 48 9.38 -3.87 -4.60
C HIS A 48 8.41 -3.17 -5.55
N PRO A 49 8.54 -1.85 -5.80
CA PRO A 49 7.83 -1.26 -6.92
C PRO A 49 8.24 -2.02 -8.18
N ARG A 50 7.32 -2.84 -8.71
CA ARG A 50 7.59 -3.78 -9.80
C ARG A 50 8.19 -3.00 -10.97
N LYS A 51 9.45 -3.28 -11.28
CA LYS A 51 9.99 -3.01 -12.62
C LYS A 51 9.39 -4.07 -13.54
N SER A 52 8.26 -3.77 -14.18
CA SER A 52 7.91 -4.50 -15.41
C SER A 52 8.68 -3.94 -16.60
#